data_AF-A0AB73PGU4-F1
#
_entry.id   AF-A0AB73PGU4-F1
#
_cell.length_a   1.000
_cell.length_b   1.000
_cell.length_c   1.000
_cell.angle_alpha   90.00
_cell.angle_beta   90.00
_cell.angle_gamma   90.00
#
_symmetry.space_group_name_H-M   'P 1'
#
loop_
_entity.id
_entity.type
_entity.pdbx_description
1 polymer ?
#
loop_
_entity_poly.entity_id
_entity_poly.type
_entity_poly.pdbx_seq_one_letter_code
_entity_poly.pdbx_strand_id
1 'polypeptide(L)'
;MYRADKHQLSVKLYYKAKVKDALSSDEGKAIYRRRKFDVEPVFGHMKRDFGIRRTHLRGQRAVENDMGLALMALNLTKFGQSISRLETNFINNLKSGLRFLDRSKIIVRILLLENQELIVNS
;
A
#
# COMPACT_ATOMS: atom_id res chain seq x y z
N MET A 1 -4.82 45.06 -30.80
CA MET A 1 -5.49 44.12 -29.89
C MET A 1 -5.32 42.63 -30.28
N TYR A 2 -5.19 42.26 -31.56
CA TYR A 2 -5.10 40.85 -32.02
C TYR A 2 -3.72 40.14 -31.92
N ARG A 3 -2.63 40.84 -31.61
CA ARG A 3 -1.24 40.30 -31.69
C ARG A 3 -0.78 39.58 -30.41
N ALA A 4 -1.31 39.98 -29.25
CA ALA A 4 -1.00 39.37 -27.96
C ALA A 4 -1.56 37.94 -27.84
N ASP A 5 -2.78 37.72 -28.36
CA ASP A 5 -3.46 36.43 -28.29
C ASP A 5 -2.78 35.35 -29.14
N LYS A 6 -2.27 35.71 -30.34
CA LYS A 6 -1.49 34.80 -31.19
C LYS A 6 -0.19 34.34 -30.53
N HIS A 7 0.47 35.21 -29.77
CA HIS A 7 1.71 34.85 -29.06
C HIS A 7 1.42 33.96 -27.85
N GLN A 8 0.33 34.21 -27.12
CA GLN A 8 -0.13 33.33 -26.04
C GLN A 8 -0.52 31.94 -26.59
N LEU A 9 -1.19 31.91 -27.74
CA LEU A 9 -1.60 30.69 -28.43
C LEU A 9 -0.40 29.87 -28.92
N SER A 10 0.62 30.52 -29.49
CA SER A 10 1.83 29.85 -29.96
C SER A 10 2.64 29.23 -28.81
N VAL A 11 2.76 29.93 -27.69
CA VAL A 11 3.42 29.42 -26.47
C VAL A 11 2.65 28.22 -25.91
N LYS A 12 1.31 28.31 -25.83
CA LYS A 12 0.47 27.19 -25.36
C LYS A 12 0.60 25.96 -26.25
N LEU A 13 0.64 26.15 -27.57
CA LEU A 13 0.80 25.06 -28.53
C LEU A 13 2.18 24.40 -28.41
N TYR A 14 3.24 25.20 -28.24
CA TYR A 14 4.60 24.71 -28.02
C TYR A 14 4.67 23.78 -26.79
N TYR A 15 4.17 24.21 -25.64
CA TYR A 15 4.20 23.38 -24.43
C TYR A 15 3.30 22.14 -24.54
N LYS A 16 2.14 22.25 -25.21
CA LYS A 16 1.30 21.07 -25.47
C LYS A 16 2.01 20.02 -26.32
N ALA A 17 2.69 20.45 -27.38
CA ALA A 17 3.47 19.54 -28.23
C ALA A 17 4.58 18.88 -27.42
N LYS A 18 5.36 19.67 -26.67
CA LYS A 18 6.45 19.16 -25.83
C LYS A 18 5.98 18.14 -24.79
N VAL A 19 4.84 18.40 -24.12
CA VAL A 19 4.25 17.44 -23.17
C VAL A 19 3.75 16.18 -23.87
N LYS A 20 3.13 16.32 -25.04
CA LYS A 20 2.65 15.17 -25.84
C LYS A 20 3.81 14.27 -26.24
N ASP A 21 4.92 14.84 -26.72
CA ASP A 21 6.10 14.09 -27.12
C ASP A 21 6.72 13.37 -25.92
N ALA A 22 6.85 14.06 -24.78
CA ALA A 22 7.35 13.47 -23.54
C ALA A 22 6.47 12.33 -23.01
N LEU A 23 5.14 12.43 -23.14
CA LEU A 23 4.21 11.36 -22.74
C LEU A 23 4.16 10.20 -23.74
N SER A 24 4.49 10.47 -25.01
CA SER A 24 4.43 9.49 -26.10
C SER A 24 5.74 8.69 -26.26
N SER A 25 6.84 9.18 -25.66
CA SER A 25 8.09 8.45 -25.58
C SER A 25 7.94 7.15 -24.77
N ASP A 26 8.82 6.17 -25.02
CA ASP A 26 8.76 4.89 -24.32
C ASP A 26 9.06 5.03 -22.82
N GLU A 27 9.96 5.95 -22.46
CA GLU A 27 10.21 6.34 -21.07
C GLU A 27 8.96 6.95 -20.42
N GLY A 28 8.30 7.89 -21.09
CA GLY A 28 7.07 8.51 -20.60
C GLY A 28 5.96 7.50 -20.38
N LYS A 29 5.78 6.56 -21.31
CA LYS A 29 4.84 5.43 -21.18
C LYS A 29 5.22 4.51 -20.01
N ALA A 30 6.50 4.24 -19.79
CA ALA A 30 6.96 3.42 -18.67
C ALA A 30 6.66 4.08 -17.31
N ILE A 31 6.97 5.37 -17.17
CA ILE A 31 6.66 6.15 -15.96
C ILE A 31 5.14 6.20 -15.75
N TYR A 32 4.36 6.45 -16.80
CA TYR A 32 2.91 6.50 -16.71
C TYR A 32 2.31 5.16 -16.26
N ARG A 33 2.79 4.02 -16.79
CA ARG A 33 2.39 2.68 -16.34
C ARG A 33 2.67 2.49 -14.86
N ARG A 34 3.86 2.87 -14.38
CA ARG A 34 4.22 2.77 -12.97
C ARG A 34 3.32 3.63 -12.06
N ARG A 35 2.94 4.83 -12.49
CA ARG A 35 2.01 5.71 -11.74
C ARG A 35 0.63 5.10 -11.52
N LYS A 36 0.15 4.22 -12.41
CA LYS A 36 -1.11 3.49 -12.20
C LYS A 36 -1.10 2.61 -10.94
N PHE A 37 0.06 2.13 -10.55
CA PHE A 37 0.23 1.31 -9.35
C PHE A 37 0.65 2.15 -8.14
N ASP A 38 1.53 3.13 -8.34
CA ASP A 38 2.11 3.89 -7.23
C ASP A 38 1.22 5.06 -6.79
N VAL A 39 0.69 5.82 -7.75
CA VAL A 39 0.11 7.15 -7.55
C VAL A 39 -1.41 7.12 -7.58
N GLU A 40 -2.00 6.45 -8.58
CA GLU A 40 -3.45 6.39 -8.73
C GLU A 40 -4.16 5.78 -7.51
N PRO A 41 -3.66 4.70 -6.87
CA PRO A 41 -4.31 4.14 -5.69
C PRO A 41 -4.30 5.11 -4.52
N VAL A 42 -3.21 5.86 -4.31
CA VAL A 42 -3.13 6.85 -3.21
C VAL A 42 -4.24 7.89 -3.36
N PHE A 43 -4.41 8.46 -4.57
CA PHE A 43 -5.50 9.41 -4.82
C PHE A 43 -6.89 8.77 -4.76
N GLY A 44 -7.01 7.49 -5.16
CA GLY A 44 -8.24 6.71 -5.00
C GLY A 44 -8.65 6.57 -3.54
N HIS A 45 -7.73 6.13 -2.68
CA HIS A 45 -7.91 6.02 -1.24
C HIS A 45 -8.24 7.36 -0.60
N MET A 46 -7.52 8.43 -0.99
CA MET A 46 -7.76 9.78 -0.47
C MET A 46 -9.20 10.25 -0.74
N LYS A 47 -9.74 9.93 -1.92
CA LYS A 47 -11.13 10.29 -2.29
C LYS A 47 -12.18 9.36 -1.68
N ARG A 48 -11.90 8.06 -1.61
CA ARG A 48 -12.87 7.04 -1.18
C ARG A 48 -12.97 6.93 0.33
N ASP A 49 -11.82 6.84 1.00
CA ASP A 49 -11.73 6.49 2.41
C ASP A 49 -11.63 7.74 3.29
N PHE A 50 -10.96 8.80 2.80
CA PHE A 50 -10.79 10.06 3.52
C PHE A 50 -11.72 11.17 3.04
N GLY A 51 -12.46 10.96 1.94
CA GLY A 51 -13.40 11.95 1.38
C GLY A 51 -12.75 13.23 0.82
N ILE A 52 -11.41 13.27 0.69
CA ILE A 52 -10.68 14.46 0.27
C ILE A 52 -10.79 14.59 -1.25
N ARG A 53 -11.67 15.51 -1.68
CA ARG A 53 -11.93 15.80 -3.10
C ARG A 53 -11.43 17.17 -3.53
N ARG A 54 -11.23 18.07 -2.58
CA ARG A 54 -10.74 19.43 -2.75
C ARG A 54 -9.99 19.86 -1.50
N THR A 55 -9.07 20.80 -1.66
CA THR A 55 -8.42 21.48 -0.54
C THR A 55 -9.37 22.51 0.04
N HIS A 56 -9.33 22.71 1.36
CA HIS A 56 -10.19 23.69 2.02
C HIS A 56 -9.52 25.06 2.12
N LEU A 57 -8.19 25.09 1.99
CA LEU A 57 -7.37 26.28 2.10
C LEU A 57 -7.08 26.92 0.73
N ARG A 58 -6.69 28.19 0.75
CA ARG A 58 -6.28 28.97 -0.43
C ARG A 58 -4.87 29.51 -0.24
N GLY A 59 -4.17 29.70 -1.35
CA GLY A 59 -2.76 30.09 -1.37
C GLY A 59 -1.83 28.88 -1.33
N GLN A 60 -0.71 28.97 -2.06
CA GLN A 60 0.17 27.84 -2.33
C GLN A 60 0.61 27.11 -1.06
N ARG A 61 1.20 27.84 -0.10
CA ARG A 61 1.71 27.27 1.14
C ARG A 61 0.65 26.57 1.99
N ALA A 62 -0.55 27.14 2.05
CA ALA A 62 -1.64 26.55 2.83
C ALA A 62 -2.18 25.27 2.18
N VAL A 63 -2.30 25.26 0.85
CA VAL A 63 -2.68 24.09 0.06
C VAL A 63 -1.65 22.96 0.18
N GLU A 64 -0.36 23.30 0.12
CA GLU A 64 0.73 22.34 0.31
C GLU A 64 0.66 21.68 1.69
N ASN A 65 0.39 22.46 2.75
CA ASN A 65 0.21 21.92 4.10
C ASN A 65 -1.02 21.01 4.21
N ASP A 66 -2.17 21.41 3.66
CA ASP A 66 -3.42 20.63 3.64
C ASP A 66 -3.19 19.26 2.98
N MET A 67 -2.54 19.27 1.81
CA MET A 67 -2.16 18.05 1.09
C MET A 67 -1.13 17.20 1.84
N GLY A 68 -0.14 17.84 2.48
CA GLY A 68 0.87 17.16 3.29
C GLY A 68 0.24 16.39 4.46
N LEU A 69 -0.70 17.02 5.18
CA LEU A 69 -1.45 16.39 6.26
C LEU A 69 -2.27 15.19 5.76
N ALA A 70 -2.97 15.34 4.64
CA ALA A 70 -3.72 14.25 4.01
C ALA A 70 -2.83 13.03 3.71
N LEU A 71 -1.66 13.27 3.12
CA LEU A 71 -0.70 12.22 2.76
C LEU A 71 -0.06 11.59 4.00
N MET A 72 0.21 12.36 5.07
CA MET A 72 0.68 11.81 6.34
C MET A 72 -0.36 10.89 6.98
N ALA A 73 -1.64 11.28 7.00
CA ALA A 73 -2.71 10.44 7.53
C ALA A 73 -2.84 9.11 6.77
N LEU A 74 -2.72 9.14 5.44
CA LEU A 74 -2.68 7.95 4.58
C LEU A 74 -1.49 7.04 4.93
N ASN A 75 -0.30 7.61 5.09
CA ASN A 75 0.90 6.85 5.44
C ASN A 75 0.78 6.21 6.83
N LEU A 76 0.27 6.94 7.83
CA LEU A 76 0.04 6.41 9.17
C LEU A 76 -0.99 5.28 9.17
N THR A 77 -2.04 5.38 8.34
CA THR A 77 -3.04 4.31 8.18
C THR A 77 -2.41 3.05 7.60
N LYS A 78 -1.57 3.18 6.56
CA LYS A 78 -0.82 2.04 6.01
C LYS A 78 0.13 1.43 7.04
N PHE A 79 0.80 2.26 7.82
CA PHE A 79 1.71 1.82 8.86
C PHE A 79 0.99 1.02 9.96
N GLY A 80 -0.14 1.52 10.47
CA GLY A 80 -0.95 0.80 11.46
C GLY A 80 -1.46 -0.55 10.95
N GLN A 81 -1.87 -0.63 9.68
CA GLN A 81 -2.25 -1.90 9.06
C GLN A 81 -1.08 -2.88 8.98
N SER A 82 0.13 -2.41 8.65
CA SER A 82 1.32 -3.25 8.61
C SER A 82 1.66 -3.82 9.99
N ILE A 83 1.58 -3.01 11.05
CA ILE A 83 1.76 -3.48 12.43
C ILE A 83 0.72 -4.55 12.77
N SER A 84 -0.56 -4.30 12.49
CA SER A 84 -1.65 -5.25 12.78
C SER A 84 -1.45 -6.60 12.07
N ARG A 85 -0.92 -6.59 10.83
CA ARG A 85 -0.58 -7.82 10.09
C ARG A 85 0.56 -8.57 10.75
N LEU A 86 1.59 -7.86 11.22
CA LEU A 86 2.72 -8.48 11.94
C LEU A 86 2.26 -9.16 13.23
N GLU A 87 1.42 -8.49 14.02
CA GLU A 87 0.83 -9.07 15.24
C GLU A 87 0.01 -10.33 14.94
N THR A 88 -0.84 -10.26 13.91
CA THR A 88 -1.66 -11.41 13.49
C THR A 88 -0.79 -12.59 13.05
N ASN A 89 0.27 -12.33 12.27
CA ASN A 89 1.21 -13.35 11.82
C ASN A 89 1.96 -13.97 13.01
N PHE A 90 2.37 -13.16 13.99
CA PHE A 90 3.04 -13.65 15.19
C PHE A 90 2.12 -14.57 16.01
N ILE A 91 0.89 -14.16 16.30
CA ILE A 91 -0.10 -14.97 17.03
C ILE A 91 -0.37 -16.29 16.29
N ASN A 92 -0.50 -16.25 14.96
CA ASN A 92 -0.73 -17.45 14.15
C ASN A 92 0.45 -18.43 14.20
N ASN A 93 1.69 -17.92 14.20
CA ASN A 93 2.90 -18.74 14.37
C ASN A 93 2.99 -19.35 15.78
N LEU A 94 2.64 -18.60 16.83
CA LEU A 94 2.59 -19.17 18.18
C LEU A 94 1.55 -20.29 18.28
N LYS A 95 0.35 -20.09 17.70
CA LYS A 95 -0.70 -21.12 17.68
C LYS A 95 -0.33 -22.35 16.87
N SER A 96 0.43 -22.21 15.77
CA SER A 96 0.91 -23.38 15.02
C SER A 96 1.96 -24.17 15.82
N GLY A 97 2.90 -23.48 16.48
CA GLY A 97 3.90 -24.10 17.36
C GLY A 97 3.27 -24.84 18.54
N LEU A 98 2.29 -24.22 19.22
CA LEU A 98 1.60 -24.86 20.34
C LEU A 98 0.84 -26.13 19.90
N ARG A 99 0.13 -26.08 18.76
CA ARG A 99 -0.54 -27.25 18.18
C ARG A 99 0.42 -28.37 17.80
N PHE A 100 1.64 -28.04 17.38
CA PHE A 100 2.69 -29.02 17.12
C PHE A 100 3.14 -29.72 18.41
N LEU A 101 3.40 -28.94 19.48
CA LEU A 101 3.79 -29.47 20.78
C LEU A 101 2.69 -30.34 21.41
N ASP A 102 1.42 -29.96 21.27
CA ASP A 102 0.32 -30.77 21.79
C ASP A 102 0.20 -32.11 21.04
N ARG A 103 0.35 -32.10 19.71
CA ARG A 103 0.38 -33.35 18.92
C ARG A 103 1.56 -34.23 19.27
N SER A 104 2.75 -33.68 19.45
CA SER A 104 3.93 -34.47 19.81
C SER A 104 3.79 -35.08 21.22
N LYS A 105 3.23 -34.35 22.18
CA LYS A 105 2.92 -34.90 23.52
C LYS A 105 1.95 -36.08 23.45
N ILE A 106 0.91 -36.00 22.62
CA ILE A 106 -0.05 -37.10 22.43
C ILE A 106 0.67 -38.33 21.85
N ILE A 107 1.50 -38.14 20.82
CA ILE A 107 2.27 -39.23 20.20
C ILE A 107 3.22 -39.89 21.21
N VAL A 108 3.97 -39.09 21.98
CA VAL A 108 4.88 -39.62 23.03
C VAL A 108 4.10 -40.42 24.07
N ARG A 109 2.90 -39.96 24.47
CA ARG A 109 2.06 -40.69 25.42
C ARG A 109 1.56 -42.02 24.85
N ILE A 110 1.14 -42.06 23.58
CA ILE A 110 0.73 -43.30 22.89
C ILE A 110 1.89 -44.30 22.88
N LEU A 111 3.08 -43.87 22.44
CA LEU A 111 4.26 -44.73 22.38
C LEU A 111 4.67 -45.28 23.76
N LEU A 112 4.56 -44.47 24.82
CA LEU A 112 4.85 -44.93 26.18
C LEU A 112 3.83 -45.97 26.68
N LEU A 113 2.55 -45.82 26.35
CA LEU A 113 1.50 -46.78 26.73
C LEU A 113 1.67 -48.12 26.00
N GLU A 114 1.92 -48.10 24.69
CA GLU A 114 2.18 -49.30 23.89
C GLU A 114 3.39 -50.10 24.42
N ASN A 115 4.44 -49.40 24.86
CA ASN A 115 5.61 -50.05 25.46
C ASN A 115 5.31 -50.71 26.82
N GLN A 116 4.38 -50.17 27.63
CA GLN A 116 4.01 -50.81 28.90
C GLN A 116 3.16 -52.07 28.68
N GLU A 117 2.22 -52.05 27.73
CA GLU A 117 1.41 -53.22 27.35
C GLU A 117 2.28 -54.39 26.85
N LEU A 118 3.36 -54.11 26.10
CA LEU A 118 4.30 -55.13 25.63
C LEU A 118 5.13 -55.79 26.74
N ILE A 119 5.51 -55.03 27.79
CA ILE A 119 6.29 -55.55 28.93
C ILE A 119 5.41 -56.42 29.85
N VAL A 120 4.12 -56.09 29.99
CA VAL A 120 3.19 -56.84 30.85
C VAL A 120 2.73 -58.15 30.20
N ASN A 121 2.74 -58.22 28.86
CA ASN A 121 2.35 -59.40 28.09
C ASN A 121 3.52 -60.31 27.65
N SER A 122 4.75 -60.07 28.14
CA SER A 122 5.94 -60.93 27.95
C SER A 122 6.22 -61.78 29.18
#